data_AF-A0A812Z3K4-F1
#
_entry.id   AF-A0A812Z3K4-F1
#
_cell.length_a   1.000
_cell.length_b   1.000
_cell.length_c   1.000
_cell.angle_alpha   90.00
_cell.angle_beta   90.00
_cell.angle_gamma   90.00
#
_symmetry.space_group_name_H-M   'P 1'
#
loop_
_entity.id
_entity.type
_entity.pdbx_description
1 polymer ?
#
loop_
_entity_poly.entity_id
_entity_poly.type
_entity_poly.pdbx_seq_one_letter_code
_entity_poly.pdbx_strand_id
1 'polypeptide(L)'
;MALTVSVSTVNGKTFEVQCEKEDTVGIVRAELEQKHIEVPAGCFLKLFHGPQALHDGVTVAKLDLSQPVFAVIGRETKVEVLLEAAGSWLGYKELVQAAAASCEGQKVKVIKKIPSILDVLEDMGGQKPEVADLRQGEKGLQFKAENGHLLLPSLNLEDLRGFSKVMFSVKLNSDVHNQGLGVVVVQPSSMQCDKDQEGIPKFLYNGYGLKADKNSNAIKFHPGMGGGQLRVEGVGGFGNQNIGFTPENWTDSGNSFHTLEVSLGTDGLNHLKFTGHQGAVWERTWENRLTDGRYTPELHAWLDMGGSFNPGSYVIYGDIDVEVHVNVPETEGVA
;
A
#
# COMPACT_ATOMS: atom_id res chain seq x y z
N MET A 1 -6.70 -31.28 -13.10
CA MET A 1 -7.18 -32.40 -12.26
C MET A 1 -8.20 -31.82 -11.32
N ALA A 2 -9.42 -32.36 -11.28
CA ALA A 2 -10.45 -31.88 -10.36
C ALA A 2 -10.03 -32.10 -8.90
N LEU A 3 -10.27 -31.09 -8.08
CA LEU A 3 -10.04 -31.04 -6.65
C LEU A 3 -11.37 -30.81 -5.93
N THR A 4 -11.42 -31.21 -4.67
CA THR A 4 -12.56 -30.96 -3.80
C THR A 4 -12.12 -30.09 -2.63
N VAL A 5 -12.78 -28.94 -2.46
CA VAL A 5 -12.59 -28.06 -1.31
C VAL A 5 -13.72 -28.34 -0.31
N SER A 6 -13.35 -28.76 0.89
CA SER A 6 -14.28 -28.91 2.01
C SER A 6 -14.48 -27.57 2.71
N VAL A 7 -15.72 -27.09 2.78
CA VAL A 7 -16.07 -25.79 3.36
C VAL A 7 -17.03 -25.97 4.54
N SER A 8 -16.63 -25.52 5.72
CA SER A 8 -17.42 -25.64 6.95
C SER A 8 -17.95 -24.28 7.42
N THR A 9 -19.24 -24.20 7.78
CA THR A 9 -19.84 -22.99 8.34
C THR A 9 -19.76 -22.97 9.86
N VAL A 10 -19.97 -21.80 10.45
CA VAL A 10 -19.98 -21.59 11.92
C VAL A 10 -20.97 -22.47 12.70
N ASN A 11 -22.02 -22.98 12.04
CA ASN A 11 -22.99 -23.89 12.64
C ASN A 11 -22.64 -25.39 12.43
N GLY A 12 -21.44 -25.70 11.92
CA GLY A 12 -20.94 -27.06 11.74
C GLY A 12 -21.41 -27.79 10.48
N LYS A 13 -22.18 -27.14 9.59
CA LYS A 13 -22.48 -27.73 8.27
C LYS A 13 -21.22 -27.71 7.41
N THR A 14 -21.04 -28.75 6.60
CA THR A 14 -19.91 -28.87 5.67
C THR A 14 -20.43 -29.11 4.26
N PHE A 15 -19.81 -28.44 3.29
CA PHE A 15 -20.12 -28.51 1.87
C PHE A 15 -18.85 -28.90 1.10
N GLU A 16 -19.03 -29.59 -0.02
CA GLU A 16 -17.94 -29.96 -0.92
C GLU A 16 -18.10 -29.22 -2.24
N VAL A 17 -17.09 -28.43 -2.60
CA VAL A 17 -17.03 -27.64 -3.82
C VAL A 17 -16.04 -28.31 -4.78
N GLN A 18 -16.49 -28.64 -5.99
CA GLN A 18 -15.64 -29.21 -7.04
C GLN A 18 -15.01 -28.09 -7.86
N CYS A 19 -13.69 -28.10 -7.98
CA CYS A 19 -12.92 -27.03 -8.63
C CYS A 19 -11.64 -27.57 -9.28
N GLU A 20 -10.97 -26.74 -10.07
CA GLU A 20 -9.64 -26.98 -10.61
C GLU A 20 -8.56 -26.25 -9.79
N LYS A 21 -7.29 -26.57 -10.02
CA LYS A 21 -6.18 -25.93 -9.28
C LYS A 21 -6.06 -24.44 -9.58
N GLU A 22 -6.39 -24.09 -10.80
CA GLU A 22 -6.33 -22.76 -11.38
C GLU A 22 -7.57 -21.93 -11.04
N ASP A 23 -8.65 -22.58 -10.57
CA ASP A 23 -9.82 -21.87 -10.06
C ASP A 23 -9.45 -21.00 -8.87
N THR A 24 -10.18 -19.91 -8.71
CA THR A 24 -9.95 -18.97 -7.62
C THR A 24 -10.95 -19.16 -6.50
N VAL A 25 -10.62 -18.67 -5.31
CA VAL A 25 -11.52 -18.66 -4.15
C VAL A 25 -12.85 -17.97 -4.47
N GLY A 26 -12.86 -16.98 -5.36
CA GLY A 26 -14.10 -16.33 -5.81
C GLY A 26 -15.06 -17.29 -6.50
N ILE A 27 -14.54 -18.26 -7.26
CA ILE A 27 -15.36 -19.32 -7.89
C ILE A 27 -15.95 -20.23 -6.81
N VAL A 28 -15.14 -20.63 -5.83
CA VAL A 28 -15.59 -21.46 -4.70
C VAL A 28 -16.71 -20.77 -3.91
N ARG A 29 -16.53 -19.47 -3.62
CA ARG A 29 -17.52 -18.64 -2.93
C ARG A 29 -18.81 -18.54 -3.72
N ALA A 30 -18.73 -18.21 -5.01
CA ALA A 30 -19.89 -18.09 -5.88
C ALA A 30 -20.68 -19.40 -5.95
N GLU A 31 -20.02 -20.56 -5.98
CA GLU A 31 -20.72 -21.85 -5.94
C GLU A 31 -21.51 -22.04 -4.63
N LEU A 32 -20.88 -21.73 -3.49
CA LEU A 32 -21.52 -21.83 -2.19
C LEU A 32 -22.76 -20.95 -2.08
N GLU A 33 -22.66 -19.69 -2.51
CA GLU A 33 -23.78 -18.74 -2.47
C GLU A 33 -24.94 -19.17 -3.39
N GLN A 34 -24.62 -19.78 -4.53
CA GLN A 34 -25.65 -20.23 -5.48
C GLN A 34 -26.36 -21.51 -5.05
N LYS A 35 -25.65 -22.45 -4.41
CA LYS A 35 -26.16 -23.82 -4.22
C LYS A 35 -26.36 -24.22 -2.77
N HIS A 36 -25.71 -23.55 -1.82
CA HIS A 36 -25.51 -24.10 -0.48
C HIS A 36 -25.84 -23.14 0.66
N ILE A 37 -25.56 -21.84 0.49
CA ILE A 37 -25.62 -20.85 1.56
C ILE A 37 -26.44 -19.65 1.08
N GLU A 38 -27.59 -19.44 1.72
CA GLU A 38 -28.37 -18.22 1.53
C GLU A 38 -27.68 -17.06 2.25
N VAL A 39 -27.24 -16.06 1.49
CA VAL A 39 -26.63 -14.83 2.00
C VAL A 39 -27.70 -13.73 2.04
N PRO A 40 -28.04 -13.18 3.22
CA PRO A 40 -29.01 -12.09 3.32
C PRO A 40 -28.60 -10.85 2.54
N ALA A 41 -29.58 -10.02 2.14
CA ALA A 41 -29.30 -8.74 1.49
C ALA A 41 -28.42 -7.83 2.38
N GLY A 42 -27.41 -7.21 1.77
CA GLY A 42 -26.42 -6.40 2.49
C GLY A 42 -25.44 -7.22 3.35
N CYS A 43 -25.31 -8.52 3.08
CA CYS A 43 -24.31 -9.40 3.65
C CYS A 43 -23.46 -10.04 2.54
N PHE A 44 -22.30 -10.59 2.91
CA PHE A 44 -21.39 -11.31 2.02
C PHE A 44 -20.86 -12.58 2.70
N LEU A 45 -20.47 -13.58 1.92
CA LEU A 45 -19.84 -14.80 2.41
C LEU A 45 -18.30 -14.65 2.43
N LYS A 46 -17.70 -14.61 3.63
CA LYS A 46 -16.24 -14.60 3.80
C LYS A 46 -15.71 -16.01 4.01
N LEU A 47 -14.68 -16.38 3.25
CA LEU A 47 -13.98 -17.65 3.38
C LEU A 47 -12.66 -17.48 4.13
N PHE A 48 -12.31 -18.44 4.96
CA PHE A 48 -11.10 -18.45 5.77
C PHE A 48 -10.36 -19.77 5.64
N HIS A 49 -9.03 -19.72 5.66
CA HIS A 49 -8.17 -20.90 5.80
C HIS A 49 -7.31 -20.71 7.05
N GLY A 50 -7.63 -21.47 8.10
CA GLY A 50 -7.14 -21.18 9.45
C GLY A 50 -7.57 -19.77 9.93
N PRO A 51 -6.64 -18.95 10.47
CA PRO A 51 -6.96 -17.58 10.88
C PRO A 51 -7.04 -16.58 9.71
N GLN A 52 -6.61 -16.98 8.51
CA GLN A 52 -6.44 -16.08 7.38
C GLN A 52 -7.71 -16.02 6.53
N ALA A 53 -8.16 -14.81 6.22
CA ALA A 53 -9.18 -14.59 5.21
C ALA A 53 -8.67 -14.89 3.80
N LEU A 54 -9.50 -15.51 2.97
CA LEU A 54 -9.17 -15.83 1.59
C LEU A 54 -9.72 -14.76 0.64
N HIS A 55 -8.81 -14.11 -0.10
CA HIS A 55 -9.16 -13.22 -1.21
C HIS A 55 -9.62 -14.02 -2.44
N ASP A 56 -10.53 -13.47 -3.21
CA ASP A 56 -11.10 -14.08 -4.42
C ASP A 56 -10.08 -14.33 -5.51
N GLY A 57 -8.96 -13.61 -5.51
CA GLY A 57 -7.84 -13.83 -6.43
C GLY A 57 -6.90 -14.98 -6.02
N VAL A 58 -7.06 -15.56 -4.84
CA VAL A 58 -6.25 -16.71 -4.41
C VAL A 58 -6.68 -17.94 -5.19
N THR A 59 -5.73 -18.59 -5.87
CA THR A 59 -5.97 -19.87 -6.56
C THR A 59 -6.10 -21.00 -5.56
N VAL A 60 -6.99 -21.96 -5.83
CA VAL A 60 -7.18 -23.18 -5.01
C VAL A 60 -5.88 -23.94 -4.81
N ALA A 61 -4.96 -23.91 -5.78
CA ALA A 61 -3.62 -24.51 -5.67
C ALA A 61 -2.78 -24.04 -4.47
N LYS A 62 -3.11 -22.88 -3.87
CA LYS A 62 -2.40 -22.32 -2.71
C LYS A 62 -2.97 -22.76 -1.37
N LEU A 63 -4.12 -23.42 -1.36
CA LEU A 63 -4.80 -23.85 -0.13
C LEU A 63 -4.25 -25.21 0.33
N ASP A 64 -4.04 -25.37 1.63
CA ASP A 64 -3.85 -26.69 2.21
C ASP A 64 -5.21 -27.38 2.37
N LEU A 65 -5.55 -28.20 1.39
CA LEU A 65 -6.82 -28.92 1.33
C LEU A 65 -6.94 -30.06 2.36
N SER A 66 -5.90 -30.32 3.17
CA SER A 66 -6.04 -31.21 4.33
C SER A 66 -6.82 -30.56 5.48
N GLN A 67 -6.98 -29.23 5.45
CA GLN A 67 -7.79 -28.48 6.40
C GLN A 67 -9.05 -27.92 5.73
N PRO A 68 -10.18 -27.84 6.46
CA PRO A 68 -11.38 -27.23 5.93
C PRO A 68 -11.21 -25.71 5.78
N VAL A 69 -11.84 -25.18 4.75
CA VAL A 69 -12.08 -23.73 4.62
C VAL A 69 -13.30 -23.38 5.48
N PHE A 70 -13.25 -22.28 6.23
CA PHE A 70 -14.38 -21.83 7.04
C PHE A 70 -15.17 -20.73 6.35
N ALA A 71 -16.49 -20.80 6.39
CA ALA A 71 -17.41 -19.83 5.80
C ALA A 71 -18.18 -19.05 6.88
N VAL A 72 -18.14 -17.72 6.78
CA VAL A 72 -18.80 -16.78 7.71
C VAL A 72 -19.59 -15.75 6.92
N ILE A 73 -20.83 -15.47 7.33
CA ILE A 73 -21.63 -14.39 6.74
C ILE A 73 -21.33 -13.09 7.49
N GLY A 74 -20.80 -12.10 6.78
CA GLY A 74 -20.53 -10.74 7.28
C GLY A 74 -21.53 -9.73 6.75
N ARG A 75 -21.67 -8.57 7.41
CA ARG A 75 -22.46 -7.43 6.89
C ARG A 75 -21.59 -6.55 6.03
N GLU A 76 -22.16 -6.06 4.93
CA GLU A 76 -21.54 -5.07 4.07
C GLU A 76 -21.13 -3.85 4.88
N THR A 77 -19.84 -3.56 4.85
CA THR A 77 -19.28 -2.35 5.45
C THR A 77 -19.09 -1.35 4.32
N LYS A 78 -19.56 -0.12 4.54
CA LYS A 78 -19.43 0.96 3.57
C LYS A 78 -17.96 1.17 3.19
N VAL A 79 -17.69 1.38 1.91
CA VAL A 79 -16.32 1.52 1.39
C VAL A 79 -15.56 2.67 2.05
N GLU A 80 -16.25 3.76 2.42
CA GLU A 80 -15.65 4.90 3.11
C GLU A 80 -15.10 4.50 4.49
N VAL A 81 -15.85 3.67 5.22
CA VAL A 81 -15.43 3.13 6.52
C VAL A 81 -14.24 2.18 6.35
N LEU A 82 -14.26 1.35 5.31
CA LEU A 82 -13.15 0.45 5.01
C LEU A 82 -11.88 1.23 4.63
N LEU A 83 -12.00 2.30 3.85
CA LEU A 83 -10.88 3.17 3.46
C LEU A 83 -10.27 3.87 4.68
N GLU A 84 -11.09 4.36 5.62
CA GLU A 84 -10.60 4.92 6.88
C GLU A 84 -9.85 3.88 7.73
N ALA A 85 -10.37 2.67 7.80
CA ALA A 85 -9.81 1.62 8.64
C ALA A 85 -8.64 0.85 8.00
N ALA A 86 -8.48 0.90 6.67
CA ALA A 86 -7.39 0.22 5.98
C ALA A 86 -6.00 0.71 6.43
N GLY A 87 -5.91 1.94 6.96
CA GLY A 87 -4.72 2.54 7.58
C GLY A 87 -4.16 1.73 8.75
N SER A 88 -5.04 1.03 9.46
CA SER A 88 -4.71 0.24 10.65
C SER A 88 -4.90 -1.25 10.41
N TRP A 89 -4.86 -1.69 9.14
CA TRP A 89 -5.04 -3.10 8.79
C TRP A 89 -4.02 -3.99 9.50
N LEU A 90 -4.52 -4.89 10.36
CA LEU A 90 -3.71 -5.76 11.21
C LEU A 90 -2.74 -6.64 10.41
N GLY A 91 -3.11 -7.01 9.18
CA GLY A 91 -2.24 -7.82 8.33
C GLY A 91 -0.93 -7.12 7.96
N TYR A 92 -0.86 -5.78 7.91
CA TYR A 92 0.42 -5.08 7.73
C TYR A 92 1.37 -5.37 8.90
N LYS A 93 0.84 -5.35 10.13
CA LYS A 93 1.60 -5.68 11.33
C LYS A 93 2.07 -7.14 11.30
N GLU A 94 1.23 -8.07 10.89
CA GLU A 94 1.61 -9.49 10.79
C GLU A 94 2.71 -9.70 9.74
N LEU A 95 2.61 -9.06 8.57
CA LEU A 95 3.65 -9.10 7.52
C LEU A 95 4.99 -8.60 8.04
N VAL A 96 4.96 -7.48 8.76
CA VAL A 96 6.14 -6.88 9.40
C VAL A 96 6.75 -7.81 10.46
N GLN A 97 5.92 -8.40 11.32
CA GLN A 97 6.37 -9.31 12.37
C GLN A 97 6.95 -10.61 11.79
N ALA A 98 6.33 -11.16 10.75
CA ALA A 98 6.85 -12.32 10.03
C ALA A 98 8.20 -12.03 9.36
N ALA A 99 8.34 -10.86 8.73
CA ALA A 99 9.63 -10.40 8.20
C ALA A 99 10.67 -10.21 9.33
N ALA A 100 10.27 -9.73 10.51
CA ALA A 100 11.16 -9.59 11.65
C ALA A 100 11.66 -10.94 12.20
N ALA A 101 10.79 -11.94 12.28
CA ALA A 101 11.15 -13.27 12.78
C ALA A 101 12.09 -14.04 11.86
N SER A 102 12.02 -13.81 10.55
CA SER A 102 12.89 -14.47 9.56
C SER A 102 14.31 -13.87 9.45
N CYS A 103 14.54 -12.72 10.07
CA CYS A 103 15.79 -11.96 10.01
C CYS A 103 16.62 -12.03 11.30
N GLU A 104 16.50 -13.09 12.10
CA GLU A 104 17.21 -13.22 13.38
C GLU A 104 18.74 -13.08 13.19
N GLY A 105 19.32 -12.02 13.78
CA GLY A 105 20.74 -11.66 13.62
C GLY A 105 21.07 -10.65 12.50
N GLN A 106 20.10 -10.21 11.69
CA GLN A 106 20.31 -9.22 10.64
C GLN A 106 19.99 -7.79 11.10
N LYS A 107 20.80 -6.81 10.66
CA LYS A 107 20.60 -5.37 10.93
C LYS A 107 19.48 -4.75 10.08
N VAL A 108 18.97 -5.49 9.10
CA VAL A 108 18.00 -5.03 8.11
C VAL A 108 16.85 -6.03 8.06
N LYS A 109 15.63 -5.53 8.20
CA LYS A 109 14.39 -6.29 8.03
C LYS A 109 13.73 -5.84 6.74
N VAL A 110 13.53 -6.77 5.80
CA VAL A 110 12.96 -6.43 4.49
C VAL A 110 11.55 -7.01 4.39
N ILE A 111 10.56 -6.13 4.24
CA ILE A 111 9.17 -6.48 3.95
C ILE A 111 8.94 -6.22 2.46
N LYS A 112 8.94 -7.30 1.67
CA LYS A 112 8.69 -7.17 0.23
C LYS A 112 7.19 -7.25 -0.04
N LYS A 113 6.74 -6.40 -0.97
CA LYS A 113 5.41 -6.40 -1.58
C LYS A 113 4.26 -6.34 -0.58
N ILE A 114 3.95 -5.14 -0.11
CA ILE A 114 2.74 -4.90 0.69
C ILE A 114 1.49 -5.18 -0.17
N PRO A 115 0.41 -5.74 0.41
CA PRO A 115 -0.87 -5.89 -0.31
C PRO A 115 -1.37 -4.57 -0.86
N SER A 116 -2.04 -4.62 -2.01
CA SER A 116 -2.67 -3.42 -2.57
C SER A 116 -3.85 -2.99 -1.70
N ILE A 117 -4.27 -1.73 -1.79
CA ILE A 117 -5.49 -1.31 -1.08
C ILE A 117 -6.71 -2.17 -1.46
N LEU A 118 -6.83 -2.61 -2.72
CA LEU A 118 -7.95 -3.46 -3.09
C LEU A 118 -7.92 -4.80 -2.38
N ASP A 119 -6.73 -5.36 -2.15
CA ASP A 119 -6.57 -6.60 -1.38
C ASP A 119 -6.93 -6.37 0.09
N VAL A 120 -6.48 -5.25 0.67
CA VAL A 120 -6.81 -4.87 2.05
C VAL A 120 -8.31 -4.64 2.23
N LEU A 121 -8.95 -3.90 1.33
CA LEU A 121 -10.40 -3.66 1.38
C LEU A 121 -11.18 -4.96 1.20
N GLU A 122 -10.70 -5.86 0.33
CA GLU A 122 -11.29 -7.17 0.16
C GLU A 122 -11.15 -8.03 1.42
N ASP A 123 -10.00 -8.02 2.10
CA ASP A 123 -9.90 -8.71 3.37
C ASP A 123 -10.88 -8.09 4.37
N MET A 124 -10.86 -6.78 4.58
CA MET A 124 -11.71 -6.14 5.58
C MET A 124 -13.21 -6.27 5.29
N GLY A 125 -13.60 -6.12 4.02
CA GLY A 125 -14.99 -6.16 3.55
C GLY A 125 -15.44 -7.51 3.01
N GLY A 126 -14.60 -8.53 3.03
CA GLY A 126 -14.81 -9.89 2.50
C GLY A 126 -14.97 -10.02 0.99
N GLN A 127 -15.30 -8.95 0.28
CA GLN A 127 -15.34 -8.86 -1.17
C GLN A 127 -14.60 -7.61 -1.64
N LYS A 128 -14.05 -7.67 -2.84
CA LYS A 128 -13.40 -6.52 -3.46
C LYS A 128 -14.45 -5.43 -3.72
N PRO A 129 -14.40 -4.28 -3.03
CA PRO A 129 -15.41 -3.24 -3.24
C PRO A 129 -15.24 -2.60 -4.61
N GLU A 130 -16.35 -2.16 -5.19
CA GLU A 130 -16.32 -1.24 -6.32
C GLU A 130 -15.96 0.16 -5.80
N VAL A 131 -14.72 0.57 -6.04
CA VAL A 131 -14.26 1.92 -5.74
C VAL A 131 -14.26 2.71 -7.04
N ALA A 132 -15.01 3.82 -7.08
CA ALA A 132 -15.06 4.68 -8.25
C ALA A 132 -13.64 5.08 -8.68
N ASP A 133 -13.36 4.92 -9.97
CA ASP A 133 -12.09 5.28 -10.61
C ASP A 133 -10.82 4.59 -10.09
N LEU A 134 -10.95 3.57 -9.23
CA LEU A 134 -9.88 2.69 -8.80
C LEU A 134 -10.14 1.25 -9.26
N ARG A 135 -9.17 0.64 -9.93
CA ARG A 135 -9.29 -0.74 -10.40
C ARG A 135 -7.97 -1.48 -10.46
N GLN A 136 -8.05 -2.81 -10.45
CA GLN A 136 -6.91 -3.65 -10.76
C GLN A 136 -6.65 -3.63 -12.28
N GLY A 137 -5.48 -3.18 -12.70
CA GLY A 137 -4.98 -3.34 -14.06
C GLY A 137 -4.04 -4.54 -14.19
N GLU A 138 -3.62 -4.83 -15.43
CA GLU A 138 -2.75 -5.97 -15.76
C GLU A 138 -1.39 -5.92 -15.04
N LYS A 139 -0.79 -4.73 -14.96
CA LYS A 139 0.55 -4.54 -14.38
C LYS A 139 0.54 -3.91 -12.99
N GLY A 140 -0.62 -3.53 -12.47
CA GLY A 140 -0.70 -2.79 -11.22
C GLY A 140 -2.06 -2.14 -10.99
N LEU A 141 -2.16 -1.41 -9.88
CA LEU A 141 -3.32 -0.66 -9.48
C LEU A 141 -3.47 0.59 -10.37
N GLN A 142 -4.60 0.72 -11.04
CA GLN A 142 -4.93 1.88 -11.87
C GLN A 142 -5.86 2.79 -11.11
N PHE A 143 -5.54 4.07 -11.12
CA PHE A 143 -6.33 5.06 -10.41
C PHE A 143 -6.47 6.37 -11.18
N LYS A 144 -7.63 6.97 -11.02
CA LYS A 144 -7.96 8.32 -11.45
C LYS A 144 -8.77 9.00 -10.35
N ALA A 145 -8.41 10.21 -9.95
CA ALA A 145 -9.28 11.04 -9.13
C ALA A 145 -8.83 12.50 -9.18
N GLU A 146 -9.52 13.35 -8.43
CA GLU A 146 -9.17 14.75 -8.26
C GLU A 146 -7.91 14.93 -7.41
N ASN A 147 -7.28 16.09 -7.58
CA ASN A 147 -6.21 16.54 -6.73
C ASN A 147 -6.71 16.66 -5.28
N GLY A 148 -6.27 15.76 -4.42
CA GLY A 148 -6.64 15.71 -3.00
C GLY A 148 -7.02 14.32 -2.51
N HIS A 149 -7.38 13.40 -3.42
CA HIS A 149 -7.88 12.08 -3.08
C HIS A 149 -6.78 11.12 -2.61
N LEU A 150 -7.06 10.47 -1.48
CA LEU A 150 -6.27 9.38 -0.90
C LEU A 150 -6.77 8.04 -1.42
N LEU A 151 -5.85 7.16 -1.78
CA LEU A 151 -6.21 5.77 -2.07
C LEU A 151 -5.49 4.76 -1.22
N LEU A 152 -4.21 5.01 -0.91
CA LEU A 152 -3.49 4.05 -0.11
C LEU A 152 -3.67 4.42 1.36
N PRO A 153 -4.14 3.48 2.18
CA PRO A 153 -4.15 3.65 3.61
C PRO A 153 -2.73 3.95 4.06
N SER A 154 -2.62 4.76 5.11
CA SER A 154 -1.36 4.92 5.81
C SER A 154 -0.79 3.54 6.12
N LEU A 155 0.46 3.30 5.76
CA LEU A 155 1.18 2.20 6.36
C LEU A 155 1.51 2.60 7.80
N ASN A 156 0.55 2.46 8.72
CA ASN A 156 0.79 2.74 10.12
C ASN A 156 1.48 1.53 10.77
N LEU A 157 2.79 1.62 10.97
CA LEU A 157 3.58 0.62 11.71
C LEU A 157 3.98 1.15 13.10
N GLU A 158 3.06 1.78 13.84
CA GLU A 158 3.26 2.30 15.20
C GLU A 158 3.92 1.30 16.17
N ASP A 159 3.78 -0.01 15.92
CA ASP A 159 4.37 -1.07 16.74
C ASP A 159 5.82 -1.43 16.35
N LEU A 160 6.36 -0.86 15.27
CA LEU A 160 7.78 -1.00 14.93
C LEU A 160 8.61 -0.01 15.74
N ARG A 161 9.26 -0.53 16.78
CA ARG A 161 10.18 0.24 17.64
C ARG A 161 11.64 -0.15 17.40
N GLY A 162 12.55 0.78 17.68
CA GLY A 162 13.99 0.51 17.72
C GLY A 162 14.67 0.47 16.35
N PHE A 163 14.15 1.20 15.37
CA PHE A 163 14.78 1.34 14.05
C PHE A 163 15.56 2.65 13.95
N SER A 164 16.60 2.69 13.11
CA SER A 164 17.35 3.91 12.77
C SER A 164 16.89 4.54 11.46
N LYS A 165 16.31 3.73 10.58
CA LYS A 165 15.90 4.16 9.26
C LYS A 165 14.79 3.26 8.73
N VAL A 166 13.81 3.84 8.05
CA VAL A 166 12.84 3.12 7.22
C VAL A 166 13.03 3.55 5.77
N MET A 167 12.84 2.63 4.84
CA MET A 167 12.91 2.86 3.41
C MET A 167 11.64 2.34 2.76
N PHE A 168 11.02 3.16 1.92
CA PHE A 168 9.90 2.80 1.07
C PHE A 168 10.38 2.76 -0.37
N SER A 169 10.00 1.74 -1.14
CA SER A 169 10.23 1.67 -2.57
C SER A 169 8.89 1.53 -3.27
N VAL A 170 8.56 2.51 -4.13
CA VAL A 170 7.28 2.58 -4.82
C VAL A 170 7.52 2.50 -6.31
N LYS A 171 6.88 1.53 -6.98
CA LYS A 171 6.83 1.47 -8.43
C LYS A 171 5.63 2.25 -8.94
N LEU A 172 5.84 3.21 -9.83
CA LEU A 172 4.77 4.07 -10.35
C LEU A 172 5.10 4.69 -11.71
N ASN A 173 4.09 4.90 -12.54
CA ASN A 173 4.16 5.69 -13.76
C ASN A 173 2.76 6.23 -14.15
N SER A 174 2.68 7.14 -15.12
CA SER A 174 1.45 7.80 -15.55
C SER A 174 1.60 8.41 -16.95
N ASP A 175 0.50 8.47 -17.70
CA ASP A 175 0.38 9.29 -18.93
C ASP A 175 -0.10 10.71 -18.65
N VAL A 176 -0.36 11.03 -17.39
CA VAL A 176 -0.83 12.36 -17.00
C VAL A 176 0.33 13.35 -17.06
N HIS A 177 0.36 14.14 -18.14
CA HIS A 177 1.36 15.19 -18.32
C HIS A 177 1.20 16.34 -17.32
N ASN A 178 2.30 16.79 -16.72
CA ASN A 178 2.35 17.96 -15.82
C ASN A 178 1.38 17.87 -14.62
N GLN A 179 1.04 16.66 -14.21
CA GLN A 179 0.44 16.41 -12.90
C GLN A 179 1.38 15.41 -12.23
N GLY A 180 2.04 15.88 -11.18
CA GLY A 180 3.11 15.18 -10.51
C GLY A 180 2.70 13.80 -10.02
N LEU A 181 3.55 12.83 -10.27
CA LEU A 181 3.42 11.50 -9.71
C LEU A 181 4.28 11.39 -8.46
N GLY A 182 3.77 10.80 -7.38
CA GLY A 182 4.44 10.94 -6.10
C GLY A 182 3.92 10.11 -4.94
N VAL A 183 4.53 10.38 -3.79
CA VAL A 183 4.12 9.86 -2.49
C VAL A 183 4.20 10.97 -1.45
N VAL A 184 3.40 10.88 -0.40
CA VAL A 184 3.54 11.68 0.80
C VAL A 184 4.01 10.80 1.93
N VAL A 185 4.97 11.33 2.67
CA VAL A 185 5.43 10.77 3.93
C VAL A 185 4.97 11.69 5.05
N VAL A 186 4.31 11.14 6.07
CA VAL A 186 3.72 11.90 7.17
C VAL A 186 4.30 11.40 8.48
N GLN A 187 4.61 12.34 9.35
CA GLN A 187 5.00 12.08 10.72
C GLN A 187 3.81 11.43 11.47
N PRO A 188 4.04 10.37 12.26
CA PRO A 188 2.99 9.68 12.99
C PRO A 188 2.21 10.61 13.90
N SER A 189 0.90 10.40 13.98
CA SER A 189 0.03 11.17 14.89
C SER A 189 0.51 11.08 16.36
N SER A 190 1.06 9.94 16.76
CA SER A 190 1.65 9.66 18.08
C SER A 190 2.92 10.47 18.40
N MET A 191 3.60 11.05 17.40
CA MET A 191 4.69 12.00 17.63
C MET A 191 4.20 13.45 17.82
N GLN A 192 2.91 13.73 17.56
CA GLN A 192 2.34 15.06 17.67
C GLN A 192 1.69 15.22 19.05
N CYS A 193 2.32 15.99 19.93
CA CYS A 193 1.81 16.26 21.28
C CYS A 193 0.59 17.21 21.32
N ASP A 194 0.17 17.75 20.17
CA ASP A 194 -0.73 18.92 20.10
C ASP A 194 -2.09 18.64 19.42
N LYS A 195 -2.42 17.39 19.08
CA LYS A 195 -3.70 17.06 18.43
C LYS A 195 -4.82 16.84 19.44
N ASP A 196 -5.97 17.47 19.18
CA ASP A 196 -7.23 17.31 19.91
C ASP A 196 -7.99 16.04 19.51
N GLN A 197 -9.03 15.70 20.29
CA GLN A 197 -9.75 14.42 20.29
C GLN A 197 -10.45 14.04 18.96
N GLU A 198 -10.43 14.89 17.94
CA GLU A 198 -11.09 14.62 16.66
C GLU A 198 -10.26 13.72 15.73
N GLY A 199 -8.97 13.48 16.03
CA GLY A 199 -8.19 12.29 15.63
C GLY A 199 -7.97 12.01 14.14
N ILE A 200 -8.70 12.65 13.23
CA ILE A 200 -8.69 12.36 11.80
C ILE A 200 -7.97 13.52 11.09
N PRO A 201 -6.77 13.30 10.53
CA PRO A 201 -6.13 14.32 9.71
C PRO A 201 -6.97 14.53 8.45
N LYS A 202 -7.58 15.72 8.30
CA LYS A 202 -8.11 16.16 7.01
C LYS A 202 -6.94 16.59 6.13
N PHE A 203 -6.53 15.71 5.23
CA PHE A 203 -5.49 16.00 4.25
C PHE A 203 -6.07 16.85 3.12
N LEU A 204 -5.91 18.17 3.18
CA LEU A 204 -6.28 19.06 2.09
C LEU A 204 -5.02 19.45 1.30
N TYR A 205 -4.62 18.59 0.35
CA TYR A 205 -3.72 19.05 -0.70
C TYR A 205 -4.45 20.07 -1.55
N ASN A 206 -3.92 21.27 -1.70
CA ASN A 206 -4.54 22.27 -2.57
C ASN A 206 -3.84 22.42 -3.92
N GLY A 207 -2.89 21.56 -4.28
CA GLY A 207 -2.12 21.70 -5.52
C GLY A 207 -0.98 22.73 -5.45
N TYR A 208 -0.92 23.57 -4.41
CA TYR A 208 0.06 24.67 -4.28
C TYR A 208 1.17 24.40 -3.25
N GLY A 209 1.22 23.19 -2.71
CA GLY A 209 2.32 22.66 -1.92
C GLY A 209 2.13 22.73 -0.40
N LEU A 210 2.91 21.90 0.30
CA LEU A 210 2.86 21.70 1.75
C LEU A 210 3.84 22.62 2.52
N LYS A 211 4.20 23.78 1.99
CA LYS A 211 5.36 24.57 2.48
C LYS A 211 5.34 24.93 3.98
N ALA A 212 4.17 24.98 4.61
CA ALA A 212 4.02 25.27 6.03
C ALA A 212 3.78 24.01 6.89
N ASP A 213 3.52 22.86 6.28
CA ASP A 213 3.29 21.63 7.02
C ASP A 213 4.62 21.06 7.50
N LYS A 214 4.79 21.03 8.82
CA LYS A 214 5.96 20.48 9.48
C LYS A 214 5.91 18.96 9.57
N ASN A 215 4.73 18.40 9.40
CA ASN A 215 4.45 17.00 9.69
C ASN A 215 4.47 16.14 8.43
N SER A 216 4.70 16.70 7.25
CA SER A 216 4.64 15.93 6.01
C SER A 216 5.59 16.46 4.95
N ASN A 217 5.97 15.57 4.04
CA ASN A 217 6.63 15.92 2.79
C ASN A 217 5.93 15.24 1.62
N ALA A 218 5.68 15.98 0.54
CA ALA A 218 5.21 15.43 -0.74
C ALA A 218 6.36 15.34 -1.72
N ILE A 219 6.62 14.13 -2.23
CA ILE A 219 7.70 13.82 -3.16
C ILE A 219 7.07 13.61 -4.53
N LYS A 220 7.47 14.40 -5.54
CA LYS A 220 6.81 14.43 -6.84
C LYS A 220 7.80 14.43 -7.99
N PHE A 221 7.45 13.80 -9.10
CA PHE A 221 8.14 13.91 -10.38
C PHE A 221 7.12 13.88 -11.54
N HIS A 222 7.52 14.27 -12.75
CA HIS A 222 6.59 14.43 -13.87
C HIS A 222 7.03 13.57 -15.05
N PRO A 223 6.46 12.36 -15.25
CA PRO A 223 6.70 11.58 -16.44
C PRO A 223 6.36 12.37 -17.71
N GLY A 224 7.19 12.23 -18.75
CA GLY A 224 7.08 12.95 -20.01
C GLY A 224 7.44 14.44 -19.96
N MET A 225 7.83 14.98 -18.80
CA MET A 225 8.24 16.38 -18.66
C MET A 225 9.76 16.52 -18.74
N GLY A 226 10.23 17.49 -19.54
CA GLY A 226 11.66 17.74 -19.75
C GLY A 226 12.46 17.86 -18.46
N GLY A 227 13.45 16.97 -18.28
CA GLY A 227 14.32 16.95 -17.11
C GLY A 227 13.68 16.40 -15.83
N GLY A 228 12.52 15.74 -15.92
CA GLY A 228 11.81 15.04 -14.83
C GLY A 228 11.15 15.92 -13.76
N GLN A 229 11.67 17.14 -13.55
CA GLN A 229 11.12 18.17 -12.64
C GLN A 229 10.77 17.61 -11.24
N LEU A 230 11.66 16.82 -10.67
CA LEU A 230 11.44 16.18 -9.37
C LEU A 230 11.55 17.21 -8.24
N ARG A 231 10.65 17.13 -7.25
CA ARG A 231 10.63 18.02 -6.08
C ARG A 231 10.21 17.31 -4.80
N VAL A 232 10.55 17.93 -3.68
CA VAL A 232 10.07 17.58 -2.34
C VAL A 232 9.44 18.83 -1.74
N GLU A 233 8.14 18.82 -1.52
CA GLU A 233 7.42 19.90 -0.86
C GLU A 233 7.31 19.62 0.65
N GLY A 234 7.20 20.68 1.46
CA GLY A 234 7.20 20.58 2.92
C GLY A 234 8.51 21.09 3.54
N VAL A 235 8.61 20.99 4.86
CA VAL A 235 9.82 21.42 5.61
C VAL A 235 11.05 20.68 5.10
N GLY A 236 12.15 21.43 4.93
CA GLY A 236 13.42 20.92 4.42
C GLY A 236 13.43 20.51 2.95
N GLY A 237 12.26 20.50 2.29
CA GLY A 237 12.12 20.12 0.90
C GLY A 237 12.78 21.10 -0.08
N PHE A 238 12.73 20.76 -1.36
CA PHE A 238 13.26 21.54 -2.46
C PHE A 238 12.25 21.63 -3.61
N GLY A 239 12.24 22.77 -4.32
CA GLY A 239 11.40 22.95 -5.51
C GLY A 239 11.83 22.09 -6.70
N ASN A 240 11.22 22.28 -7.87
CA ASN A 240 11.53 21.50 -9.07
C ASN A 240 13.05 21.46 -9.37
N GLN A 241 13.55 20.24 -9.57
CA GLN A 241 14.93 19.96 -9.95
C GLN A 241 14.95 19.26 -11.29
N ASN A 242 15.92 19.64 -12.13
CA ASN A 242 16.25 18.83 -13.28
C ASN A 242 17.08 17.63 -12.80
N ILE A 243 16.61 16.41 -13.07
CA ILE A 243 17.25 15.18 -12.62
C ILE A 243 18.25 14.60 -13.64
N GLY A 244 18.50 15.31 -14.73
CA GLY A 244 19.46 14.93 -15.77
C GLY A 244 18.89 14.00 -16.85
N PHE A 245 17.64 13.56 -16.71
CA PHE A 245 16.92 12.80 -17.72
C PHE A 245 15.42 13.09 -17.67
N THR A 246 14.72 12.76 -18.74
CA THR A 246 13.25 12.81 -18.81
C THR A 246 12.71 11.40 -18.57
N PRO A 247 12.01 11.14 -17.47
CA PRO A 247 11.31 9.86 -17.28
C PRO A 247 10.23 9.74 -18.35
N GLU A 248 10.24 8.67 -19.14
CA GLU A 248 9.18 8.40 -20.14
C GLU A 248 7.84 8.16 -19.44
N ASN A 249 6.75 8.69 -20.00
CA ASN A 249 5.41 8.41 -19.48
C ASN A 249 5.04 6.91 -19.63
N TRP A 250 3.87 6.53 -19.14
CA TRP A 250 3.48 5.11 -19.12
C TRP A 250 3.46 4.49 -20.52
N THR A 251 2.82 5.15 -21.48
CA THR A 251 2.73 4.68 -22.86
C THR A 251 4.09 4.62 -23.54
N ASP A 252 4.88 5.71 -23.46
CA ASP A 252 6.18 5.83 -24.13
C ASP A 252 7.21 4.83 -23.55
N SER A 253 7.11 4.53 -22.25
CA SER A 253 7.98 3.55 -21.57
C SER A 253 7.63 2.08 -21.87
N GLY A 254 6.66 1.82 -22.75
CA GLY A 254 6.17 0.47 -23.04
C GLY A 254 5.44 -0.16 -21.85
N ASN A 255 4.66 0.64 -21.12
CA ASN A 255 3.96 0.25 -19.90
C ASN A 255 4.94 -0.23 -18.81
N SER A 256 6.00 0.54 -18.56
CA SER A 256 7.05 0.21 -17.59
C SER A 256 7.04 1.17 -16.40
N PHE A 257 7.43 0.67 -15.23
CA PHE A 257 7.48 1.47 -14.02
C PHE A 257 8.80 2.23 -13.87
N HIS A 258 8.72 3.38 -13.21
CA HIS A 258 9.85 3.97 -12.51
C HIS A 258 9.84 3.52 -11.05
N THR A 259 10.95 3.71 -10.35
CA THR A 259 11.06 3.37 -8.93
C THR A 259 11.46 4.60 -8.13
N LEU A 260 10.67 4.91 -7.11
CA LEU A 260 10.92 5.98 -6.15
C LEU A 260 11.25 5.34 -4.79
N GLU A 261 12.49 5.52 -4.34
CA GLU A 261 13.00 5.01 -3.07
C GLU A 261 13.17 6.17 -2.07
N VAL A 262 12.49 6.08 -0.94
CA VAL A 262 12.41 7.13 0.08
C VAL A 262 12.91 6.56 1.41
N SER A 263 14.08 7.01 1.87
CA SER A 263 14.63 6.64 3.17
C SER A 263 14.46 7.76 4.19
N LEU A 264 13.95 7.41 5.37
CA LEU A 264 13.67 8.35 6.45
C LEU A 264 14.45 7.94 7.69
N GLY A 265 15.42 8.77 8.08
CA GLY A 265 16.29 8.55 9.23
C GLY A 265 15.73 9.15 10.52
N THR A 266 16.02 8.53 11.66
CA THR A 266 15.62 9.04 12.98
C THR A 266 16.37 10.32 13.39
N ASP A 267 17.51 10.57 12.76
CA ASP A 267 18.25 11.82 12.88
C ASP A 267 17.56 12.99 12.14
N GLY A 268 16.63 12.69 11.24
CA GLY A 268 15.95 13.64 10.36
C GLY A 268 16.65 13.82 9.01
N LEU A 269 17.75 13.11 8.75
CA LEU A 269 18.37 13.06 7.44
C LEU A 269 17.62 12.05 6.57
N ASN A 270 16.96 12.56 5.54
CA ASN A 270 16.20 11.75 4.60
C ASN A 270 16.93 11.65 3.27
N HIS A 271 16.74 10.54 2.58
CA HIS A 271 17.33 10.27 1.27
C HIS A 271 16.26 9.90 0.26
N LEU A 272 16.35 10.51 -0.92
CA LEU A 272 15.48 10.25 -2.05
C LEU A 272 16.32 9.69 -3.19
N LYS A 273 15.89 8.57 -3.75
CA LYS A 273 16.47 7.98 -4.94
C LYS A 273 15.36 7.71 -5.96
N PHE A 274 15.60 8.10 -7.20
CA PHE A 274 14.68 7.89 -8.31
C PHE A 274 15.41 7.11 -9.40
N THR A 275 14.80 6.01 -9.85
CA THR A 275 15.30 5.15 -10.91
C THR A 275 14.31 5.14 -12.07
N GLY A 276 14.72 5.65 -13.22
CA GLY A 276 13.94 5.56 -14.46
C GLY A 276 13.84 4.11 -14.96
N HIS A 277 12.86 3.82 -15.81
CA HIS A 277 12.61 2.44 -16.26
C HIS A 277 13.78 1.83 -17.07
N GLN A 278 14.62 2.67 -17.68
CA GLN A 278 15.85 2.30 -18.38
C GLN A 278 17.08 2.22 -17.46
N GLY A 279 16.91 2.41 -16.15
CA GLY A 279 17.98 2.31 -15.14
C GLY A 279 18.75 3.60 -14.87
N ALA A 280 18.37 4.74 -15.45
CA ALA A 280 18.94 6.04 -15.08
C ALA A 280 18.59 6.37 -13.61
N VAL A 281 19.59 6.80 -12.83
CA VAL A 281 19.43 7.03 -11.38
C VAL A 281 19.69 8.50 -11.04
N TRP A 282 18.89 9.04 -10.12
CA TRP A 282 19.09 10.34 -9.49
C TRP A 282 18.88 10.24 -7.98
N GLU A 283 19.70 10.94 -7.20
CA GLU A 283 19.68 10.87 -5.74
C GLU A 283 19.82 12.25 -5.11
N ARG A 284 19.17 12.46 -3.95
CA ARG A 284 19.28 13.69 -3.16
C ARG A 284 18.86 13.47 -1.71
N THR A 285 19.48 14.23 -0.80
CA THR A 285 19.07 14.29 0.60
C THR A 285 18.25 15.55 0.92
N TRP A 286 17.45 15.46 1.99
CA TRP A 286 16.81 16.62 2.62
C TRP A 286 16.65 16.39 4.13
N GLU A 287 16.49 17.46 4.90
CA GLU A 287 16.39 17.39 6.36
C GLU A 287 14.97 17.66 6.83
N ASN A 288 14.30 16.64 7.39
CA ASN A 288 13.07 16.81 8.14
C ASN A 288 12.87 15.59 9.05
N ARG A 289 12.65 15.81 10.34
CA ARG A 289 12.44 14.68 11.27
C ARG A 289 11.00 14.17 11.18
N LEU A 290 10.78 13.20 10.31
CA LEU A 290 9.49 12.54 10.11
C LEU A 290 9.30 11.29 11.00
N THR A 291 10.35 10.86 11.69
CA THR A 291 10.32 9.73 12.61
C THR A 291 11.40 9.90 13.69
N ASP A 292 11.21 9.26 14.84
CA ASP A 292 12.17 9.19 15.94
C ASP A 292 12.60 7.76 16.28
N GLY A 293 12.21 6.77 15.46
CA GLY A 293 12.54 5.36 15.67
C GLY A 293 11.64 4.63 16.66
N ARG A 294 10.68 5.35 17.28
CA ARG A 294 9.60 4.75 18.07
C ARG A 294 8.37 4.49 17.22
N TYR A 295 8.15 5.31 16.20
CA TYR A 295 6.99 5.22 15.31
C TYR A 295 7.42 5.40 13.86
N THR A 296 7.04 4.46 12.99
CA THR A 296 7.29 4.62 11.55
C THR A 296 6.41 5.70 10.96
N PRO A 297 6.95 6.55 10.08
CA PRO A 297 6.15 7.51 9.34
C PRO A 297 5.13 6.80 8.47
N GLU A 298 3.98 7.44 8.31
CA GLU A 298 2.93 6.95 7.44
C GLU A 298 3.30 7.28 5.99
N LEU A 299 3.29 6.26 5.13
CA LEU A 299 3.37 6.46 3.69
C LEU A 299 1.95 6.51 3.12
N HIS A 300 1.64 7.61 2.44
CA HIS A 300 0.42 7.79 1.67
C HIS A 300 0.85 7.88 0.20
N ALA A 301 0.46 6.93 -0.66
CA ALA A 301 0.64 7.18 -2.10
C ALA A 301 -0.32 8.30 -2.52
N TRP A 302 0.24 9.39 -3.00
CA TRP A 302 -0.45 10.67 -3.11
C TRP A 302 -0.13 11.35 -4.44
N LEU A 303 -1.20 11.73 -5.13
CA LEU A 303 -1.47 13.00 -5.81
C LEU A 303 -0.38 13.81 -6.50
N ASP A 304 -0.58 13.93 -7.80
CA ASP A 304 -1.15 15.07 -8.52
C ASP A 304 -1.72 14.42 -9.80
N MET A 305 -3.01 14.10 -9.76
CA MET A 305 -3.61 13.09 -10.63
C MET A 305 -4.49 13.74 -11.65
N GLY A 306 -4.46 13.19 -12.85
CA GLY A 306 -5.22 13.63 -14.01
C GLY A 306 -6.72 13.55 -13.76
N GLY A 307 -7.24 14.55 -13.05
CA GLY A 307 -8.66 14.80 -12.93
C GLY A 307 -9.29 15.08 -14.30
N SER A 308 -10.38 15.83 -14.30
CA SER A 308 -11.15 16.20 -15.50
C SER A 308 -10.36 16.71 -16.71
N PHE A 309 -9.08 17.09 -16.54
CA PHE A 309 -8.21 17.61 -17.58
C PHE A 309 -7.70 16.58 -18.61
N ASN A 310 -7.64 15.28 -18.29
CA ASN A 310 -7.24 14.28 -19.29
C ASN A 310 -8.10 12.99 -19.20
N PRO A 311 -9.33 13.01 -19.78
CA PRO A 311 -10.23 11.88 -19.73
C PRO A 311 -9.63 10.67 -20.45
N GLY A 312 -9.16 9.70 -19.67
CA GLY A 312 -8.59 8.44 -20.16
C GLY A 312 -7.20 8.11 -19.60
N SER A 313 -6.55 9.05 -18.92
CA SER A 313 -5.27 8.80 -18.28
C SER A 313 -5.46 8.28 -16.85
N TYR A 314 -4.73 7.21 -16.52
CA TYR A 314 -4.64 6.66 -15.17
C TYR A 314 -3.24 6.87 -14.64
N VAL A 315 -3.12 6.99 -13.33
CA VAL A 315 -1.89 6.68 -12.63
C VAL A 315 -1.84 5.17 -12.41
N ILE A 316 -0.68 4.57 -12.64
CA ILE A 316 -0.45 3.14 -12.45
C ILE A 316 0.57 2.96 -11.34
N TYR A 317 0.16 2.28 -10.27
CA TYR A 317 1.03 1.88 -9.17
C TYR A 317 1.32 0.38 -9.28
N GLY A 318 2.61 0.02 -9.24
CA GLY A 318 3.07 -1.35 -9.16
C GLY A 318 3.21 -1.82 -7.71
N ASP A 319 4.20 -2.67 -7.46
CA ASP A 319 4.52 -3.10 -6.10
C ASP A 319 5.02 -1.93 -5.24
N ILE A 320 4.68 -2.00 -3.95
CA ILE A 320 5.30 -1.19 -2.91
C ILE A 320 6.09 -2.14 -2.01
N ASP A 321 7.37 -1.83 -1.80
CA ASP A 321 8.26 -2.56 -0.90
C ASP A 321 8.64 -1.67 0.28
N VAL A 322 8.85 -2.27 1.46
CA VAL A 322 9.24 -1.57 2.69
C VAL A 322 10.46 -2.26 3.30
N GLU A 323 11.51 -1.51 3.57
CA GLU A 323 12.70 -1.99 4.24
C GLU A 323 12.92 -1.20 5.54
N VAL A 324 13.13 -1.90 6.65
CA VAL A 324 13.29 -1.31 7.99
C VAL A 324 14.66 -1.69 8.52
N HIS A 325 15.51 -0.69 8.78
CA HIS A 325 16.83 -0.90 9.36
C HIS A 325 16.76 -0.76 10.87
N VAL A 326 17.03 -1.84 11.59
CA VAL A 326 16.95 -1.87 13.04
C VAL A 326 18.27 -1.49 13.69
N ASN A 327 18.21 -0.73 14.78
CA ASN A 327 19.36 -0.55 15.64
C ASN A 327 19.53 -1.84 16.44
N VAL A 328 20.56 -2.62 16.12
CA VAL A 328 21.02 -3.65 17.04
C VAL A 328 21.74 -2.88 18.15
N PRO A 329 21.30 -2.96 19.43
CA PRO A 329 22.12 -2.48 20.52
C PRO A 329 23.48 -3.13 20.34
N GLU A 330 24.56 -2.35 20.24
CA GLU A 330 25.89 -2.94 20.39
C GLU A 330 25.81 -3.70 21.71
N THR A 331 25.86 -5.04 21.64
CA THR A 331 26.03 -5.83 22.85
C THR A 331 27.29 -5.27 23.48
N GLU A 332 27.13 -4.51 24.56
CA GLU A 332 28.25 -4.00 25.33
C GLU A 332 29.17 -5.20 25.52
N GLY A 333 30.36 -5.11 24.92
CA GLY A 333 31.30 -6.20 24.93
C GLY A 333 31.46 -6.63 26.38
N VAL A 334 31.04 -7.85 26.68
CA VAL A 334 31.37 -8.49 27.96
C VAL A 334 32.88 -8.64 27.93
N ALA A 335 33.56 -7.66 28.50
CA ALA A 335 34.98 -7.67 28.77
C ALA A 335 35.27 -8.54 30.00
#